data_AF-A0A421FX31-F1
#
_entry.id   AF-A0A421FX31-F1
#
_cell.length_a   1.000
_cell.length_b   1.000
_cell.length_c   1.000
_cell.angle_alpha   90.00
_cell.angle_beta   90.00
_cell.angle_gamma   90.00
#
_symmetry.space_group_name_H-M   'P 1'
#
loop_
_entity.id
_entity.type
_entity.pdbx_description
1 polymer ?
#
loop_
_entity_poly.entity_id
_entity_poly.type
_entity_poly.pdbx_seq_one_letter_code
_entity_poly.pdbx_strand_id
1 'polypeptide(L)'
;MFLGMPYAQPPVGNLRFRNPEPLNTTWSDANNATEYSPMCYGYGSDHWVLGNVISEDCLTINVVRPSGISQDTKLPVGFWIHGAGKPFIGVSINYRLDGFSFLWGTAVEQAGVANLGLKDQRLALHWVQENIAVFGGDPEKGNHLGRERWGHEFDGDFIPEAGATLLSEGKFVHVPILHGANHDEGTAFASRGINTTEQFLAYLVASTKNQETAEKLATLYPDIPEVGIPGTLHGRPGNETGYGRMFKRVAAYAGDRSMHAPRRFVSNIWAANNLVSYSYDFNVLVNGLTQYTGATHFQEVAFVFYNLGGNGYGNAVSVNPFLNQPKTFFQLARWPEYTLDDLQNIVFDVNVTDLAFIEPDIYRAEAIAFLNALAAAS
;
A
#
# COMPACT_ATOMS: atom_id res chain seq x y z
N MET A 1 -24.40 4.45 7.32
CA MET A 1 -23.37 4.60 6.26
C MET A 1 -23.72 5.83 5.46
N PHE A 2 -22.72 6.57 5.01
CA PHE A 2 -22.87 7.75 4.17
C PHE A 2 -21.91 7.59 3.00
N LEU A 3 -22.44 7.43 1.79
CA LEU A 3 -21.71 7.00 0.60
C LEU A 3 -21.78 8.08 -0.48
N GLY A 4 -20.72 8.19 -1.28
CA GLY A 4 -20.68 9.05 -2.47
C GLY A 4 -20.77 10.55 -2.19
N MET A 5 -20.42 11.01 -0.99
CA MET A 5 -20.49 12.43 -0.65
C MET A 5 -19.35 13.19 -1.34
N PRO A 6 -19.59 14.29 -2.06
CA PRO A 6 -18.51 15.04 -2.69
C PRO A 6 -17.65 15.72 -1.61
N TYR A 7 -16.33 15.66 -1.77
CA TYR A 7 -15.39 16.41 -0.91
C TYR A 7 -14.70 17.56 -1.66
N ALA A 8 -14.86 17.61 -2.99
CA ALA A 8 -14.30 18.63 -3.86
C ALA A 8 -15.30 18.96 -5.00
N GLN A 9 -15.07 20.06 -5.69
CA GLN A 9 -15.79 20.35 -6.94
C GLN A 9 -15.44 19.27 -8.00
N PRO A 10 -16.40 18.86 -8.85
CA PRO A 10 -16.15 17.89 -9.92
C PRO A 10 -15.00 18.35 -10.83
N PRO A 11 -13.96 17.53 -11.07
CA PRO A 11 -12.79 17.91 -11.88
C PRO A 11 -13.07 17.77 -13.38
N VAL A 12 -14.17 18.36 -13.84
CA VAL A 12 -14.67 18.31 -15.23
C VAL A 12 -14.56 19.68 -15.91
N GLY A 13 -14.67 19.69 -17.25
CA GLY A 13 -14.65 20.94 -18.02
C GLY A 13 -13.37 21.76 -17.77
N ASN A 14 -13.52 22.99 -17.28
CA ASN A 14 -12.39 23.89 -17.00
C ASN A 14 -11.55 23.48 -15.76
N LEU A 15 -12.09 22.61 -14.89
CA LEU A 15 -11.39 22.04 -13.74
C LEU A 15 -10.64 20.75 -14.08
N ARG A 16 -10.82 20.23 -15.30
CA ARG A 16 -10.06 19.09 -15.79
C ARG A 16 -8.56 19.42 -15.80
N PHE A 17 -7.75 18.53 -15.23
CA PHE A 17 -6.30 18.70 -15.07
C PHE A 17 -5.90 19.94 -14.25
N ARG A 18 -6.74 20.35 -13.28
CA ARG A 18 -6.43 21.40 -12.31
C ARG A 18 -6.32 20.83 -10.89
N ASN A 19 -5.67 21.58 -9.99
CA ASN A 19 -5.71 21.27 -8.56
C ASN A 19 -7.17 21.17 -8.10
N PRO A 20 -7.51 20.22 -7.22
CA PRO A 20 -8.88 20.06 -6.78
C PRO A 20 -9.31 21.30 -5.98
N GLU A 21 -10.51 21.79 -6.25
CA GLU A 21 -11.06 22.94 -5.55
C GLU A 21 -12.03 22.48 -4.46
N PRO A 22 -12.01 23.10 -3.26
CA PRO A 22 -13.03 22.87 -2.25
C PRO A 22 -14.44 23.15 -2.78
N LEU A 23 -15.43 22.49 -2.18
CA LEU A 23 -16.83 22.82 -2.43
C LEU A 23 -17.08 24.31 -2.10
N ASN A 24 -17.62 25.04 -3.07
CA ASN A 24 -17.91 26.47 -2.95
C ASN A 24 -19.38 26.77 -2.65
N THR A 25 -20.19 25.72 -2.50
CA THR A 25 -21.63 25.81 -2.24
C THR A 25 -21.99 24.96 -1.02
N THR A 26 -22.96 25.46 -0.25
CA THR A 26 -23.64 24.70 0.79
C THR A 26 -25.00 24.26 0.25
N TRP A 27 -25.42 23.06 0.62
CA TRP A 27 -26.71 22.53 0.20
C TRP A 27 -27.81 23.05 1.13
N SER A 28 -28.94 23.48 0.54
CA SER A 28 -30.13 23.89 1.30
C SER A 28 -30.92 22.70 1.82
N ASP A 29 -30.85 21.58 1.11
CA ASP A 29 -31.65 20.38 1.34
C ASP A 29 -30.77 19.16 1.59
N ALA A 30 -31.36 18.10 2.15
CA ALA A 30 -30.66 16.86 2.40
C ALA A 30 -30.23 16.19 1.08
N ASN A 31 -28.94 15.88 0.96
CA ASN A 31 -28.40 15.11 -0.16
C ASN A 31 -28.50 13.62 0.08
N ASN A 32 -28.69 12.88 -1.01
CA ASN A 32 -28.64 11.43 -0.97
C ASN A 32 -27.19 10.95 -0.74
N ALA A 33 -26.97 10.15 0.30
CA ALA A 33 -25.69 9.52 0.61
C ALA A 33 -25.86 8.01 0.85
N THR A 34 -26.79 7.36 0.13
CA THR A 34 -27.05 5.92 0.26
C THR A 34 -26.35 5.05 -0.78
N GLU A 35 -25.71 5.66 -1.78
CA GLU A 35 -25.12 4.95 -2.92
C GLU A 35 -23.67 5.38 -3.14
N TYR A 36 -22.85 4.47 -3.63
CA TYR A 36 -21.50 4.80 -4.06
C TYR A 36 -21.54 5.68 -5.31
N SER A 37 -20.63 6.65 -5.39
CA SER A 37 -20.43 7.40 -6.63
C SER A 37 -19.69 6.56 -7.67
N PRO A 38 -19.66 6.99 -8.94
CA PRO A 38 -18.72 6.47 -9.92
C PRO A 38 -17.27 6.55 -9.41
N MET A 39 -16.45 5.60 -9.85
CA MET A 39 -15.00 5.62 -9.63
C MET A 39 -14.33 6.61 -10.58
N CYS A 40 -13.17 7.12 -10.18
CA CYS A 40 -12.33 7.94 -11.07
C CYS A 40 -11.80 7.11 -12.23
N TYR A 41 -11.51 7.78 -13.36
CA TYR A 41 -10.83 7.14 -14.48
C TYR A 41 -9.42 6.65 -14.08
N GLY A 42 -9.21 5.33 -14.11
CA GLY A 42 -7.90 4.66 -14.15
C GLY A 42 -7.73 3.65 -15.31
N TYR A 43 -6.66 2.85 -15.26
CA TYR A 43 -6.20 1.91 -16.28
C TYR A 43 -5.99 0.52 -15.64
N GLY A 44 -6.80 -0.46 -16.05
CA GLY A 44 -6.65 -1.82 -15.55
C GLY A 44 -7.94 -2.63 -15.56
N SER A 45 -7.88 -3.83 -14.98
CA SER A 45 -9.00 -4.78 -14.92
C SER A 45 -10.23 -4.23 -14.20
N ASP A 46 -10.08 -3.24 -13.32
CA ASP A 46 -11.19 -2.69 -12.54
C ASP A 46 -12.24 -1.98 -13.41
N HIS A 47 -11.84 -1.51 -14.60
CA HIS A 47 -12.74 -0.94 -15.60
C HIS A 47 -13.24 -1.99 -16.59
N TRP A 48 -12.31 -2.71 -17.22
CA TRP A 48 -12.60 -3.55 -18.38
C TRP A 48 -13.10 -4.96 -18.02
N VAL A 49 -12.91 -5.39 -16.76
CA VAL A 49 -13.22 -6.75 -16.29
C VAL A 49 -14.30 -6.75 -15.20
N LEU A 50 -14.32 -5.75 -14.30
CA LEU A 50 -15.27 -5.70 -13.17
C LEU A 50 -16.54 -4.89 -13.45
N GLY A 51 -16.58 -4.07 -14.51
CA GLY A 51 -17.78 -3.36 -14.94
C GLY A 51 -18.22 -2.22 -14.03
N ASN A 52 -17.30 -1.64 -13.24
CA ASN A 52 -17.62 -0.51 -12.36
C ASN A 52 -18.02 0.73 -13.18
N VAL A 53 -18.96 1.52 -12.64
CA VAL A 53 -19.35 2.81 -13.23
C VAL A 53 -18.22 3.81 -12.99
N ILE A 54 -17.74 4.44 -14.06
CA ILE A 54 -16.63 5.40 -14.03
C ILE A 54 -17.07 6.79 -14.51
N SER A 55 -16.48 7.83 -13.94
CA SER A 55 -16.74 9.23 -14.30
C SER A 55 -15.52 10.10 -13.99
N GLU A 56 -15.41 11.26 -14.64
CA GLU A 56 -14.50 12.32 -14.18
C GLU A 56 -15.07 13.02 -12.94
N ASP A 57 -16.40 13.04 -12.79
CA ASP A 57 -17.06 13.47 -11.55
C ASP A 57 -17.02 12.34 -10.52
N CYS A 58 -15.88 12.23 -9.83
CA CYS A 58 -15.56 11.08 -8.98
C CYS A 58 -14.96 11.44 -7.62
N LEU A 59 -14.72 12.72 -7.32
CA LEU A 59 -14.06 13.17 -6.07
C LEU A 59 -15.02 13.13 -4.88
N THR A 60 -15.28 11.90 -4.42
CA THR A 60 -16.23 11.60 -3.35
C THR A 60 -15.59 10.81 -2.22
N ILE A 61 -16.23 10.87 -1.06
CA ILE A 61 -15.83 10.25 0.18
C ILE A 61 -16.99 9.42 0.74
N ASN A 62 -16.64 8.27 1.30
CA ASN A 62 -17.56 7.43 2.04
C ASN A 62 -17.20 7.48 3.52
N VAL A 63 -18.20 7.53 4.39
CA VAL A 63 -18.04 7.48 5.85
C VAL A 63 -18.90 6.33 6.39
N VAL A 64 -18.25 5.40 7.08
CA VAL A 64 -18.92 4.33 7.81
C VAL A 64 -18.65 4.50 9.31
N ARG A 65 -19.73 4.46 10.09
CA ARG A 65 -19.71 4.60 11.56
C ARG A 65 -20.74 3.66 12.22
N PRO A 66 -20.55 3.29 13.49
CA PRO A 66 -21.56 2.54 14.25
C PRO A 66 -22.87 3.34 14.40
N SER A 67 -24.00 2.65 14.33
CA SER A 67 -25.34 3.25 14.50
C SER A 67 -25.61 3.62 15.96
N GLY A 68 -26.32 4.74 16.18
CA GLY A 68 -26.81 5.13 17.51
C GLY A 68 -25.77 5.76 18.44
N ILE A 69 -24.53 5.95 17.97
CA ILE A 69 -23.49 6.64 18.73
C ILE A 69 -23.68 8.17 18.63
N SER A 70 -23.47 8.89 19.73
CA SER A 70 -23.54 10.36 19.73
C SER A 70 -22.43 10.97 18.86
N GLN A 71 -22.64 12.19 18.36
CA GLN A 71 -21.58 12.96 17.71
C GLN A 71 -20.48 13.36 18.70
N ASP A 72 -20.82 13.54 19.98
CA ASP A 72 -19.88 13.95 21.04
C ASP A 72 -18.92 12.84 21.48
N THR A 73 -19.10 11.61 20.98
CA THR A 73 -18.31 10.44 21.40
C THR A 73 -16.85 10.50 20.93
N LYS A 74 -16.52 11.29 19.89
CA LYS A 74 -15.15 11.48 19.36
C LYS A 74 -14.37 10.18 19.12
N LEU A 75 -14.86 9.37 18.18
CA LEU A 75 -14.24 8.10 17.80
C LEU A 75 -12.94 8.32 17.00
N PRO A 76 -11.93 7.44 17.14
CA PRO A 76 -10.77 7.42 16.24
C PRO A 76 -11.21 7.22 14.78
N VAL A 77 -10.52 7.88 13.84
CA VAL A 77 -10.85 7.82 12.41
C VAL A 77 -9.83 6.96 11.66
N GLY A 78 -10.29 5.88 11.04
CA GLY A 78 -9.53 5.15 10.03
C GLY A 78 -9.73 5.80 8.66
N PHE A 79 -8.66 6.35 8.07
CA PHE A 79 -8.69 6.96 6.73
C PHE A 79 -7.98 6.07 5.73
N TRP A 80 -8.70 5.70 4.67
CA TRP A 80 -8.22 4.79 3.65
C TRP A 80 -7.99 5.48 2.32
N ILE A 81 -6.82 5.20 1.75
CA ILE A 81 -6.45 5.60 0.41
C ILE A 81 -6.26 4.31 -0.39
N HIS A 82 -7.20 4.02 -1.30
CA HIS A 82 -7.16 2.76 -2.03
C HIS A 82 -5.94 2.68 -2.96
N GLY A 83 -5.27 1.52 -3.03
CA GLY A 83 -4.38 1.22 -4.14
C GLY A 83 -5.17 0.68 -5.32
N ALA A 84 -5.08 1.33 -6.49
CA ALA A 84 -5.71 0.87 -7.74
C ALA A 84 -7.15 0.33 -7.60
N GLY A 85 -8.07 1.15 -7.03
CA GLY A 85 -9.49 1.08 -7.37
C GLY A 85 -10.41 0.11 -6.62
N LYS A 86 -10.31 -0.06 -5.28
CA LYS A 86 -11.39 -0.70 -4.51
C LYS A 86 -11.75 0.03 -3.19
N PRO A 87 -13.03 0.36 -2.94
CA PRO A 87 -13.48 1.02 -1.69
C PRO A 87 -13.68 0.03 -0.53
N PHE A 88 -13.64 0.52 0.73
CA PHE A 88 -13.99 -0.25 1.93
C PHE A 88 -14.60 0.58 3.09
N ILE A 89 -14.90 -0.09 4.21
CA ILE A 89 -15.45 0.41 5.50
C ILE A 89 -14.44 1.19 6.37
N GLY A 90 -14.53 2.51 6.32
CA GLY A 90 -13.68 3.51 6.96
C GLY A 90 -13.96 4.83 6.25
N VAL A 91 -13.27 5.92 6.58
CA VAL A 91 -13.32 7.08 5.68
C VAL A 91 -12.51 6.70 4.44
N SER A 92 -13.18 6.37 3.34
CA SER A 92 -12.52 6.00 2.09
C SER A 92 -12.77 7.09 1.06
N ILE A 93 -11.75 7.45 0.31
CA ILE A 93 -11.85 8.44 -0.76
C ILE A 93 -11.68 7.78 -2.12
N ASN A 94 -12.30 8.37 -3.13
CA ASN A 94 -11.79 8.29 -4.49
C ASN A 94 -10.78 9.42 -4.69
N TYR A 95 -9.80 9.22 -5.57
CA TYR A 95 -8.89 10.26 -6.01
C TYR A 95 -8.48 9.97 -7.47
N ARG A 96 -8.02 10.98 -8.21
CA ARG A 96 -7.62 10.77 -9.60
C ARG A 96 -6.48 9.76 -9.70
N LEU A 97 -6.50 8.94 -10.75
CA LEU A 97 -5.49 7.92 -11.02
C LEU A 97 -4.79 8.17 -12.36
N ASP A 98 -3.63 7.55 -12.52
CA ASP A 98 -2.89 7.44 -13.79
C ASP A 98 -2.66 8.78 -14.50
N GLY A 99 -2.85 8.86 -15.83
CA GLY A 99 -2.69 10.09 -16.60
C GLY A 99 -3.67 11.21 -16.21
N PHE A 100 -4.70 10.96 -15.41
CA PHE A 100 -5.52 12.05 -14.84
C PHE A 100 -4.92 12.61 -13.54
N SER A 101 -3.88 11.94 -13.01
CA SER A 101 -3.29 12.21 -11.71
C SER A 101 -1.80 12.58 -11.76
N PHE A 102 -1.02 11.84 -12.55
CA PHE A 102 0.45 11.85 -12.58
C PHE A 102 0.97 12.13 -13.99
N LEU A 103 0.27 12.97 -14.76
CA LEU A 103 0.87 13.54 -15.96
C LEU A 103 2.13 14.31 -15.57
N TRP A 104 3.16 14.20 -16.40
CA TRP A 104 4.42 14.90 -16.23
C TRP A 104 4.81 15.60 -17.54
N GLY A 105 5.64 16.63 -17.44
CA GLY A 105 6.12 17.42 -18.57
C GLY A 105 6.15 18.91 -18.26
N THR A 106 6.93 19.66 -19.05
CA THR A 106 7.18 21.10 -18.81
C THR A 106 5.91 21.93 -18.73
N ALA A 107 4.87 21.59 -19.50
CA ALA A 107 3.57 22.27 -19.45
C ALA A 107 2.80 21.99 -18.14
N VAL A 108 2.94 20.80 -17.55
CA VAL A 108 2.32 20.41 -16.27
C VAL A 108 3.02 21.12 -15.12
N GLU A 109 4.35 21.12 -15.15
CA GLU A 109 5.21 21.80 -14.18
C GLU A 109 4.96 23.32 -14.16
N GLN A 110 5.01 23.97 -15.34
CA GLN A 110 4.73 25.42 -15.46
C GLN A 110 3.33 25.81 -15.00
N ALA A 111 2.37 24.89 -15.11
CA ALA A 111 1.01 25.11 -14.65
C ALA A 111 0.81 24.81 -13.15
N GLY A 112 1.79 24.22 -12.46
CA GLY A 112 1.70 23.86 -11.03
C GLY A 112 0.70 22.74 -10.73
N VAL A 113 0.42 21.88 -11.72
CA VAL A 113 -0.64 20.85 -11.66
C VAL A 113 -0.08 19.43 -11.71
N ALA A 114 1.15 19.23 -11.26
CA ALA A 114 1.71 17.91 -11.00
C ALA A 114 1.07 17.27 -9.75
N ASN A 115 1.16 15.93 -9.66
CA ASN A 115 0.77 15.14 -8.48
C ASN A 115 -0.70 15.32 -8.03
N LEU A 116 -1.63 15.42 -8.98
CA LEU A 116 -3.03 15.75 -8.72
C LEU A 116 -3.72 14.72 -7.82
N GLY A 117 -3.42 13.43 -7.94
CA GLY A 117 -4.00 12.40 -7.06
C GLY A 117 -3.53 12.51 -5.61
N LEU A 118 -2.31 12.98 -5.37
CA LEU A 118 -1.86 13.26 -4.00
C LEU A 118 -2.47 14.55 -3.45
N LYS A 119 -2.66 15.56 -4.30
CA LYS A 119 -3.39 16.78 -3.94
C LYS A 119 -4.87 16.48 -3.66
N ASP A 120 -5.48 15.53 -4.37
CA ASP A 120 -6.82 15.02 -4.10
C ASP A 120 -6.88 14.34 -2.73
N GLN A 121 -5.91 13.47 -2.42
CA GLN A 121 -5.78 12.84 -1.10
C GLN A 121 -5.62 13.88 0.01
N ARG A 122 -4.77 14.89 -0.22
CA ARG A 122 -4.54 15.98 0.75
C ARG A 122 -5.79 16.81 0.99
N LEU A 123 -6.53 17.17 -0.05
CA LEU A 123 -7.79 17.90 0.10
C LEU A 123 -8.84 17.05 0.81
N ALA A 124 -8.90 15.75 0.55
CA ALA A 124 -9.82 14.87 1.26
C ALA A 124 -9.46 14.75 2.76
N LEU A 125 -8.17 14.78 3.11
CA LEU A 125 -7.74 14.90 4.51
C LEU A 125 -8.17 16.23 5.15
N HIS A 126 -8.10 17.35 4.42
CA HIS A 126 -8.66 18.63 4.88
C HIS A 126 -10.18 18.54 5.11
N TRP A 127 -10.91 17.93 4.17
CA TRP A 127 -12.35 17.70 4.33
C TRP A 127 -12.64 16.89 5.60
N VAL A 128 -11.88 15.82 5.86
CA VAL A 128 -12.03 15.02 7.08
C VAL A 128 -11.76 15.86 8.31
N GLN A 129 -10.68 16.65 8.32
CA GLN A 129 -10.35 17.52 9.45
C GLN A 129 -11.48 18.52 9.76
N GLU A 130 -12.11 19.08 8.73
CA GLU A 130 -13.20 20.07 8.87
C GLU A 130 -14.55 19.45 9.24
N ASN A 131 -14.84 18.24 8.73
CA ASN A 131 -16.20 17.71 8.71
C ASN A 131 -16.39 16.43 9.52
N ILE A 132 -15.35 15.66 9.85
CA ILE A 132 -15.54 14.33 10.45
C ILE A 132 -16.15 14.38 11.85
N ALA A 133 -16.03 15.52 12.55
CA ALA A 133 -16.67 15.76 13.83
C ALA A 133 -18.20 15.59 13.79
N VAL A 134 -18.87 16.02 12.71
CA VAL A 134 -20.34 15.82 12.59
C VAL A 134 -20.72 14.36 12.35
N PHE A 135 -19.75 13.54 11.92
CA PHE A 135 -19.88 12.09 11.83
C PHE A 135 -19.38 11.38 13.11
N GLY A 136 -19.05 12.13 14.16
CA GLY A 136 -18.59 11.60 15.45
C GLY A 136 -17.13 11.14 15.46
N GLY A 137 -16.33 11.50 14.46
CA GLY A 137 -14.88 11.25 14.43
C GLY A 137 -14.07 12.35 15.11
N ASP A 138 -12.92 12.00 15.68
CA ASP A 138 -11.95 12.94 16.24
C ASP A 138 -11.02 13.47 15.12
N PRO A 139 -11.10 14.75 14.74
CA PRO A 139 -10.27 15.31 13.67
C PRO A 139 -8.78 15.35 14.01
N GLU A 140 -8.39 15.11 15.27
CA GLU A 140 -6.99 15.10 15.72
C GLU A 140 -6.33 13.71 15.62
N LYS A 141 -7.07 12.64 15.23
CA LYS A 141 -6.57 11.26 15.22
C LYS A 141 -6.92 10.50 13.93
N GLY A 142 -6.01 10.53 12.94
CA GLY A 142 -6.12 9.80 11.67
C GLY A 142 -4.90 8.93 11.35
N ASN A 143 -5.13 7.71 10.86
CA ASN A 143 -4.11 6.79 10.31
C ASN A 143 -4.29 6.63 8.79
N HIS A 144 -3.18 6.49 8.03
CA HIS A 144 -3.14 6.54 6.56
C HIS A 144 -2.51 5.25 5.96
N LEU A 145 -3.03 4.75 4.83
CA LEU A 145 -2.48 3.61 4.06
C LEU A 145 -2.85 3.75 2.55
N GLY A 146 -1.92 3.56 1.59
CA GLY A 146 -2.20 3.54 0.12
C GLY A 146 -0.97 3.42 -0.83
N ARG A 147 -1.14 3.00 -2.12
CA ARG A 147 -0.10 2.80 -3.19
C ARG A 147 -0.62 3.09 -4.62
N GLU A 148 0.23 3.53 -5.57
CA GLU A 148 -0.14 3.89 -6.97
C GLU A 148 0.75 3.27 -8.08
N ARG A 149 0.27 3.25 -9.34
CA ARG A 149 0.88 2.57 -10.52
C ARG A 149 1.52 3.49 -11.58
N TRP A 150 1.39 4.80 -11.44
CA TRP A 150 2.18 5.81 -12.17
C TRP A 150 2.95 6.61 -11.13
N GLY A 151 4.25 6.84 -11.38
CA GLY A 151 5.16 7.37 -10.37
C GLY A 151 4.86 8.83 -10.01
N HIS A 152 5.06 9.16 -8.75
CA HIS A 152 5.11 10.55 -8.30
C HIS A 152 6.36 11.23 -8.89
N GLU A 153 6.25 12.49 -9.25
CA GLU A 153 7.36 13.27 -9.81
C GLU A 153 7.75 14.38 -8.83
N PHE A 154 9.03 14.79 -8.85
CA PHE A 154 9.48 15.97 -8.10
C PHE A 154 8.89 17.21 -8.77
N ASP A 155 8.08 17.96 -8.04
CA ASP A 155 7.41 19.15 -8.57
C ASP A 155 7.90 20.45 -7.92
N GLY A 156 8.88 20.37 -7.01
CA GLY A 156 9.47 21.52 -6.32
C GLY A 156 8.54 22.22 -5.34
N ASP A 157 7.35 21.66 -5.13
CA ASP A 157 6.26 22.20 -4.29
C ASP A 157 5.79 21.10 -3.34
N PHE A 158 4.92 20.22 -3.84
CA PHE A 158 4.16 19.26 -3.05
C PHE A 158 5.02 18.03 -2.75
N ILE A 159 5.82 17.59 -3.71
CA ILE A 159 6.95 16.67 -3.52
C ILE A 159 8.21 17.42 -3.96
N PRO A 160 8.91 18.08 -3.02
CA PRO A 160 10.04 18.94 -3.37
C PRO A 160 11.31 18.15 -3.74
N GLU A 161 11.41 16.86 -3.39
CA GLU A 161 12.61 16.04 -3.55
C GLU A 161 12.25 14.54 -3.49
N ALA A 162 13.20 13.65 -3.79
CA ALA A 162 13.09 12.22 -3.57
C ALA A 162 12.64 11.87 -2.14
N GLY A 163 11.66 10.96 -2.02
CA GLY A 163 11.13 10.52 -0.74
C GLY A 163 12.21 9.94 0.19
N ALA A 164 13.20 9.22 -0.37
CA ALA A 164 14.34 8.72 0.41
C ALA A 164 15.17 9.85 1.03
N THR A 165 15.39 10.95 0.28
CA THR A 165 16.08 12.15 0.75
C THR A 165 15.26 12.84 1.84
N LEU A 166 13.98 13.10 1.61
CA LEU A 166 13.10 13.74 2.59
C LEU A 166 13.04 12.94 3.91
N LEU A 167 12.91 11.62 3.83
CA LEU A 167 12.92 10.74 4.99
C LEU A 167 14.27 10.77 5.73
N SER A 168 15.39 10.72 5.00
CA SER A 168 16.74 10.76 5.58
C SER A 168 17.04 12.09 6.27
N GLU A 169 16.48 13.19 5.76
CA GLU A 169 16.62 14.53 6.34
C GLU A 169 15.63 14.82 7.48
N GLY A 170 14.78 13.86 7.86
CA GLY A 170 13.76 14.09 8.89
C GLY A 170 12.58 14.96 8.43
N LYS A 171 12.42 15.18 7.13
CA LYS A 171 11.36 16.02 6.53
C LYS A 171 10.10 15.20 6.27
N PHE A 172 9.51 14.67 7.33
CA PHE A 172 8.27 13.90 7.26
C PHE A 172 7.43 14.11 8.52
N VAL A 173 6.20 13.60 8.50
CA VAL A 173 5.29 13.71 9.64
C VAL A 173 5.64 12.65 10.69
N HIS A 174 5.96 13.11 11.90
CA HIS A 174 6.35 12.27 13.04
C HIS A 174 5.14 11.67 13.75
N VAL A 175 4.56 10.62 13.18
CA VAL A 175 3.46 9.85 13.77
C VAL A 175 3.83 8.37 13.89
N PRO A 176 3.26 7.62 14.84
CA PRO A 176 3.39 6.16 14.86
C PRO A 176 2.94 5.54 13.54
N ILE A 177 3.68 4.55 13.05
CA ILE A 177 3.32 3.81 11.85
C ILE A 177 3.13 2.32 12.11
N LEU A 178 2.24 1.74 11.32
CA LEU A 178 2.12 0.32 11.11
C LEU A 178 2.15 0.06 9.61
N HIS A 179 3.11 -0.75 9.14
CA HIS A 179 3.22 -1.10 7.73
C HIS A 179 3.76 -2.52 7.55
N GLY A 180 3.74 -3.02 6.32
CA GLY A 180 4.24 -4.36 6.02
C GLY A 180 4.31 -4.62 4.54
N ALA A 181 4.68 -5.85 4.21
CA ALA A 181 4.74 -6.36 2.84
C ALA A 181 4.26 -7.81 2.84
N ASN A 182 3.87 -8.30 1.66
CA ASN A 182 3.61 -9.72 1.52
C ASN A 182 4.93 -10.47 1.26
N HIS A 183 5.01 -11.74 1.62
CA HIS A 183 6.27 -12.46 1.52
C HIS A 183 6.74 -12.57 0.06
N ASP A 184 5.80 -12.86 -0.85
CA ASP A 184 6.04 -13.15 -2.25
C ASP A 184 5.68 -11.98 -3.19
N GLU A 185 5.77 -10.73 -2.71
CA GLU A 185 5.47 -9.49 -3.45
C GLU A 185 5.97 -9.50 -4.90
N GLY A 186 7.21 -9.94 -5.07
CA GLY A 186 7.90 -9.98 -6.35
C GLY A 186 7.22 -10.79 -7.43
N THR A 187 6.36 -11.75 -7.09
CA THR A 187 5.61 -12.54 -8.09
C THR A 187 4.63 -11.70 -8.90
N ALA A 188 4.18 -10.54 -8.38
CA ALA A 188 3.34 -9.58 -9.10
C ALA A 188 4.16 -8.61 -9.98
N PHE A 189 5.45 -8.43 -9.71
CA PHE A 189 6.33 -7.46 -10.38
C PHE A 189 7.39 -8.11 -11.28
N ALA A 190 7.61 -9.42 -11.14
CA ALA A 190 8.63 -10.16 -11.86
C ALA A 190 8.35 -10.22 -13.36
N SER A 191 9.39 -9.96 -14.15
CA SER A 191 9.38 -10.28 -15.57
C SER A 191 9.42 -11.80 -15.78
N ARG A 192 8.58 -12.30 -16.69
CA ARG A 192 8.54 -13.71 -17.09
C ARG A 192 9.48 -13.97 -18.27
N GLY A 193 9.80 -15.24 -18.51
CA GLY A 193 10.57 -15.69 -19.68
C GLY A 193 12.09 -15.60 -19.54
N ILE A 194 12.60 -15.24 -18.35
CA ILE A 194 14.04 -15.22 -18.06
C ILE A 194 14.48 -16.62 -17.65
N ASN A 195 15.41 -17.21 -18.40
CA ASN A 195 15.80 -18.61 -18.28
C ASN A 195 17.27 -18.84 -17.91
N THR A 196 18.14 -17.84 -18.08
CA THR A 196 19.58 -17.97 -17.79
C THR A 196 20.10 -16.82 -16.94
N THR A 197 21.27 -17.01 -16.30
CA THR A 197 21.95 -15.96 -15.53
C THR A 197 22.31 -14.76 -16.40
N GLU A 198 22.68 -14.97 -17.66
CA GLU A 198 23.01 -13.90 -18.62
C GLU A 198 21.77 -13.07 -18.96
N GLN A 199 20.62 -13.72 -19.14
CA GLN A 199 19.35 -13.02 -19.35
C GLN A 199 18.93 -12.24 -18.11
N PHE A 200 19.17 -12.78 -16.91
CA PHE A 200 18.92 -12.07 -15.66
C PHE A 200 19.83 -10.85 -15.51
N LEU A 201 21.12 -10.97 -15.82
CA LEU A 201 22.05 -9.85 -15.82
C LEU A 201 21.62 -8.78 -16.83
N ALA A 202 21.24 -9.16 -18.05
CA ALA A 202 20.75 -8.22 -19.06
C ALA A 202 19.48 -7.48 -18.59
N TYR A 203 18.57 -8.19 -17.91
CA TYR A 203 17.41 -7.59 -17.27
C TYR A 203 17.80 -6.58 -16.18
N LEU A 204 18.78 -6.93 -15.32
CA LEU A 204 19.29 -6.01 -14.31
C LEU A 204 19.92 -4.76 -14.92
N VAL A 205 20.78 -4.90 -15.93
CA VAL A 205 21.42 -3.79 -16.66
C VAL A 205 20.37 -2.85 -17.25
N ALA A 206 19.33 -3.40 -17.88
CA ALA A 206 18.24 -2.59 -18.41
C ALA A 206 17.49 -1.84 -17.29
N SER A 207 17.34 -2.48 -16.13
CA SER A 207 16.60 -1.93 -14.99
C SER A 207 17.37 -0.87 -14.18
N THR A 208 18.69 -1.01 -14.05
CA THR A 208 19.57 -0.13 -13.28
C THR A 208 20.24 0.93 -14.15
N LYS A 209 20.32 0.70 -15.47
CA LYS A 209 21.13 1.49 -16.41
C LYS A 209 22.61 1.59 -16.01
N ASN A 210 23.11 0.62 -15.24
CA ASN A 210 24.48 0.60 -14.72
C ASN A 210 24.98 -0.86 -14.61
N GLN A 211 26.07 -1.15 -15.33
CA GLN A 211 26.66 -2.50 -15.43
C GLN A 211 27.20 -3.00 -14.09
N GLU A 212 28.02 -2.21 -13.41
CA GLU A 212 28.64 -2.60 -12.13
C GLU A 212 27.58 -2.87 -11.04
N THR A 213 26.56 -2.01 -11.00
CA THR A 213 25.40 -2.18 -10.11
C THR A 213 24.64 -3.46 -10.44
N ALA A 214 24.44 -3.76 -11.73
CA ALA A 214 23.76 -4.97 -12.17
C ALA A 214 24.56 -6.24 -11.84
N GLU A 215 25.88 -6.22 -11.97
CA GLU A 215 26.77 -7.34 -11.60
C GLU A 215 26.74 -7.61 -10.09
N LYS A 216 26.76 -6.54 -9.29
CA LYS A 216 26.62 -6.65 -7.84
C LYS A 216 25.25 -7.22 -7.45
N LEU A 217 24.16 -6.72 -8.04
CA LEU A 217 22.82 -7.29 -7.83
C LEU A 217 22.73 -8.75 -8.29
N ALA A 218 23.35 -9.11 -9.42
CA ALA A 218 23.38 -10.50 -9.88
C ALA A 218 24.08 -11.42 -8.87
N THR A 219 25.07 -10.93 -8.15
CA THR A 219 25.75 -11.66 -7.07
C THR A 219 24.86 -11.78 -5.82
N LEU A 220 24.21 -10.68 -5.42
CA LEU A 220 23.36 -10.60 -4.23
C LEU A 220 22.07 -11.43 -4.35
N TYR A 221 21.58 -11.63 -5.57
CA TYR A 221 20.48 -12.54 -5.88
C TYR A 221 21.05 -13.74 -6.64
N PRO A 222 21.49 -14.81 -5.97
CA PRO A 222 22.15 -15.94 -6.62
C PRO A 222 21.16 -16.84 -7.37
N ASP A 223 21.68 -17.67 -8.29
CA ASP A 223 20.89 -18.69 -9.00
C ASP A 223 20.66 -19.95 -8.13
N ILE A 224 20.02 -19.75 -6.97
CA ILE A 224 19.68 -20.81 -6.02
C ILE A 224 18.16 -20.78 -5.83
N PRO A 225 17.40 -21.72 -6.40
CA PRO A 225 15.93 -21.69 -6.35
C PRO A 225 15.36 -21.64 -4.93
N GLU A 226 16.05 -22.24 -3.96
CA GLU A 226 15.62 -22.36 -2.57
C GLU A 226 15.68 -21.05 -1.80
N VAL A 227 16.49 -20.08 -2.22
CA VAL A 227 16.56 -18.74 -1.58
C VAL A 227 15.71 -17.69 -2.28
N GLY A 228 15.11 -18.03 -3.44
CA GLY A 228 14.19 -17.15 -4.17
C GLY A 228 12.73 -17.31 -3.72
N ILE A 229 11.87 -16.42 -4.21
CA ILE A 229 10.41 -16.44 -3.95
C ILE A 229 9.63 -16.77 -5.24
N PRO A 230 8.47 -17.44 -5.21
CA PRO A 230 7.71 -17.74 -4.01
C PRO A 230 8.25 -18.95 -3.26
N GLY A 231 8.21 -18.90 -1.93
CA GLY A 231 8.61 -20.02 -1.07
C GLY A 231 7.76 -21.28 -1.31
N THR A 232 6.51 -21.08 -1.74
CA THR A 232 5.55 -22.14 -2.07
C THR A 232 5.91 -22.95 -3.33
N LEU A 233 6.79 -22.46 -4.19
CA LEU A 233 7.31 -23.20 -5.35
C LEU A 233 8.66 -23.85 -5.01
N HIS A 234 8.68 -25.18 -4.93
CA HIS A 234 9.91 -25.93 -4.76
C HIS A 234 10.65 -26.10 -6.11
N GLY A 235 11.97 -25.87 -6.09
CA GLY A 235 12.79 -25.93 -7.30
C GLY A 235 12.46 -24.82 -8.30
N ARG A 236 12.55 -25.14 -9.60
CA ARG A 236 12.37 -24.18 -10.70
C ARG A 236 11.01 -24.38 -11.37
N PRO A 237 10.42 -23.33 -11.98
CA PRO A 237 9.27 -23.51 -12.85
C PRO A 237 9.55 -24.51 -13.98
N GLY A 238 8.53 -25.27 -14.37
CA GLY A 238 8.56 -26.11 -15.57
C GLY A 238 8.76 -25.28 -16.83
N ASN A 239 9.40 -25.86 -17.85
CA ASN A 239 9.74 -25.15 -19.08
C ASN A 239 8.50 -24.68 -19.85
N GLU A 240 7.40 -25.42 -19.72
CA GLU A 240 6.10 -25.19 -20.35
C GLU A 240 5.26 -24.08 -19.69
N THR A 241 5.67 -23.59 -18.52
CA THR A 241 4.86 -22.68 -17.70
C THR A 241 4.92 -21.22 -18.15
N GLY A 242 5.89 -20.85 -18.98
CA GLY A 242 6.11 -19.46 -19.44
C GLY A 242 6.72 -18.52 -18.39
N TYR A 243 6.91 -18.93 -17.13
CA TYR A 243 7.53 -18.11 -16.09
C TYR A 243 9.04 -17.91 -16.30
N GLY A 244 9.72 -18.94 -16.84
CA GLY A 244 11.17 -18.96 -17.02
C GLY A 244 11.91 -19.58 -15.83
N ARG A 245 13.03 -20.25 -16.10
CA ARG A 245 13.80 -21.01 -15.08
C ARG A 245 14.41 -20.15 -13.98
N MET A 246 14.55 -18.84 -14.21
CA MET A 246 15.07 -17.86 -13.24
C MET A 246 13.95 -17.11 -12.50
N PHE A 247 12.68 -17.46 -12.70
CA PHE A 247 11.55 -16.70 -12.15
C PHE A 247 11.69 -16.41 -10.65
N LYS A 248 12.10 -17.40 -9.85
CA LYS A 248 12.22 -17.21 -8.40
C LYS A 248 13.25 -16.15 -7.99
N ARG A 249 14.34 -16.08 -8.75
CA ARG A 249 15.42 -15.11 -8.60
C ARG A 249 14.97 -13.71 -9.04
N VAL A 250 14.27 -13.64 -10.17
CA VAL A 250 13.69 -12.39 -10.70
C VAL A 250 12.65 -11.82 -9.73
N ALA A 251 11.78 -12.68 -9.20
CA ALA A 251 10.79 -12.30 -8.21
C ALA A 251 11.43 -11.81 -6.91
N ALA A 252 12.44 -12.48 -6.36
CA ALA A 252 13.14 -11.99 -5.17
C ALA A 252 13.67 -10.57 -5.35
N TYR A 253 14.37 -10.31 -6.46
CA TYR A 253 14.85 -8.97 -6.77
C TYR A 253 13.72 -7.95 -6.95
N ALA A 254 12.69 -8.30 -7.72
CA ALA A 254 11.59 -7.39 -8.02
C ALA A 254 10.79 -7.03 -6.75
N GLY A 255 10.52 -8.03 -5.88
CA GLY A 255 9.83 -7.82 -4.61
C GLY A 255 10.65 -6.98 -3.63
N ASP A 256 11.94 -7.26 -3.54
CA ASP A 256 12.83 -6.48 -2.66
C ASP A 256 12.94 -5.03 -3.12
N ARG A 257 13.17 -4.80 -4.42
CA ARG A 257 13.23 -3.45 -4.98
C ARG A 257 11.93 -2.67 -4.80
N SER A 258 10.78 -3.33 -4.95
CA SER A 258 9.49 -2.63 -5.02
C SER A 258 8.77 -2.50 -3.68
N MET A 259 9.04 -3.37 -2.70
CA MET A 259 8.26 -3.44 -1.45
C MET A 259 9.15 -3.65 -0.22
N HIS A 260 9.99 -4.70 -0.18
CA HIS A 260 10.72 -5.03 1.05
C HIS A 260 11.80 -4.01 1.42
N ALA A 261 12.56 -3.50 0.45
CA ALA A 261 13.60 -2.52 0.70
C ALA A 261 13.02 -1.17 1.17
N PRO A 262 12.02 -0.57 0.49
CA PRO A 262 11.32 0.61 0.99
C PRO A 262 10.70 0.43 2.37
N ARG A 263 10.05 -0.72 2.65
CA ARG A 263 9.48 -1.03 3.97
C ARG A 263 10.57 -1.00 5.05
N ARG A 264 11.67 -1.74 4.86
CA ARG A 264 12.76 -1.78 5.85
C ARG A 264 13.45 -0.41 6.01
N PHE A 265 13.58 0.35 4.92
CA PHE A 265 14.11 1.71 4.95
C PHE A 265 13.26 2.63 5.84
N VAL A 266 11.94 2.64 5.64
CA VAL A 266 11.00 3.44 6.45
C VAL A 266 11.05 3.03 7.92
N SER A 267 11.06 1.72 8.24
CA SER A 267 11.20 1.25 9.63
C SER A 267 12.50 1.73 10.29
N ASN A 268 13.62 1.67 9.57
CA ASN A 268 14.90 2.16 10.08
C ASN A 268 14.89 3.68 10.32
N ILE A 269 14.29 4.47 9.41
CA ILE A 269 14.17 5.92 9.57
C ILE A 269 13.30 6.28 10.78
N TRP A 270 12.18 5.59 10.98
CA TRP A 270 11.33 5.82 12.16
C TRP A 270 12.07 5.51 13.46
N ALA A 271 12.69 4.34 13.53
CA ALA A 271 13.46 3.93 14.71
C ALA A 271 14.62 4.90 14.99
N ALA A 272 15.34 5.37 13.96
CA ALA A 272 16.41 6.36 14.10
C ALA A 272 15.94 7.72 14.62
N ASN A 273 14.66 8.07 14.42
CA ASN A 273 14.04 9.29 14.92
C ASN A 273 13.29 9.08 16.25
N ASN A 274 13.45 7.92 16.91
CA ASN A 274 12.73 7.54 18.14
C ASN A 274 11.20 7.58 17.97
N LEU A 275 10.71 7.19 16.79
CA LEU A 275 9.29 7.09 16.48
C LEU A 275 8.84 5.65 16.49
N VAL A 276 7.61 5.44 16.96
CA VAL A 276 6.99 4.11 17.02
C VAL A 276 6.77 3.56 15.61
N SER A 277 7.35 2.40 15.33
CA SER A 277 7.18 1.67 14.08
C SER A 277 6.86 0.21 14.35
N TYR A 278 5.81 -0.30 13.69
CA TYR A 278 5.47 -1.71 13.68
C TYR A 278 5.55 -2.23 12.24
N SER A 279 6.24 -3.36 12.05
CA SER A 279 6.41 -4.00 10.74
C SER A 279 5.79 -5.41 10.74
N TYR A 280 5.16 -5.81 9.63
CA TYR A 280 4.78 -7.21 9.37
C TYR A 280 5.27 -7.75 8.02
N ASP A 281 5.36 -9.09 7.95
CA ASP A 281 5.44 -9.86 6.71
C ASP A 281 4.22 -10.81 6.61
N PHE A 282 3.47 -10.72 5.53
CA PHE A 282 2.30 -11.55 5.29
C PHE A 282 2.66 -12.75 4.41
N ASN A 283 2.81 -13.91 5.02
CA ASN A 283 3.21 -15.17 4.36
C ASN A 283 2.07 -16.20 4.34
N VAL A 284 0.87 -15.78 3.93
CA VAL A 284 -0.29 -16.68 3.83
C VAL A 284 -0.62 -16.93 2.36
N LEU A 285 -0.55 -18.20 1.94
CA LEU A 285 -1.07 -18.62 0.64
C LEU A 285 -2.61 -18.64 0.70
N VAL A 286 -3.23 -17.60 0.14
CA VAL A 286 -4.69 -17.47 0.08
C VAL A 286 -5.29 -18.53 -0.85
N ASN A 287 -6.45 -19.06 -0.46
CA ASN A 287 -7.18 -20.06 -1.26
C ASN A 287 -7.43 -19.58 -2.70
N GLY A 288 -7.17 -20.45 -3.68
CA GLY A 288 -7.31 -20.16 -5.10
C GLY A 288 -6.04 -19.63 -5.77
N LEU A 289 -4.99 -19.31 -5.01
CA LEU A 289 -3.68 -18.98 -5.56
C LEU A 289 -2.83 -20.24 -5.77
N THR A 290 -1.94 -20.17 -6.75
CA THR A 290 -1.04 -21.28 -7.10
C THR A 290 0.29 -21.18 -6.36
N GLN A 291 1.04 -22.28 -6.33
CA GLN A 291 2.44 -22.28 -5.88
C GLN A 291 3.34 -21.28 -6.64
N TYR A 292 2.99 -20.91 -7.87
CA TYR A 292 3.76 -19.91 -8.64
C TYR A 292 3.45 -18.48 -8.20
N THR A 293 2.34 -18.29 -7.51
CA THR A 293 1.86 -16.99 -7.06
C THR A 293 2.27 -16.75 -5.61
N GLY A 294 2.11 -17.73 -4.74
CA GLY A 294 2.47 -17.58 -3.32
C GLY A 294 1.62 -16.53 -2.59
N ALA A 295 2.18 -15.98 -1.51
CA ALA A 295 1.65 -14.81 -0.79
C ALA A 295 1.99 -13.53 -1.56
N THR A 296 1.42 -13.38 -2.77
CA THR A 296 1.72 -12.29 -3.70
C THR A 296 1.21 -10.93 -3.21
N HIS A 297 1.46 -9.86 -3.96
CA HIS A 297 0.96 -8.52 -3.66
C HIS A 297 -0.57 -8.50 -3.42
N PHE A 298 -1.03 -7.65 -2.49
CA PHE A 298 -2.45 -7.35 -2.21
C PHE A 298 -3.25 -8.43 -1.46
N GLN A 299 -2.66 -9.59 -1.15
CA GLN A 299 -3.39 -10.71 -0.55
C GLN A 299 -3.75 -10.52 0.93
N GLU A 300 -3.01 -9.68 1.65
CA GLU A 300 -3.17 -9.35 3.06
C GLU A 300 -4.36 -8.43 3.33
N VAL A 301 -4.77 -7.64 2.33
CA VAL A 301 -5.83 -6.62 2.46
C VAL A 301 -7.12 -7.23 3.02
N ALA A 302 -7.50 -8.43 2.57
CA ALA A 302 -8.69 -9.13 3.08
C ALA A 302 -8.62 -9.45 4.58
N PHE A 303 -7.41 -9.59 5.13
CA PHE A 303 -7.15 -9.99 6.51
C PHE A 303 -6.91 -8.79 7.43
N VAL A 304 -6.21 -7.75 6.96
CA VAL A 304 -5.91 -6.51 7.73
C VAL A 304 -7.17 -5.76 8.17
N PHE A 305 -8.28 -5.88 7.42
CA PHE A 305 -9.56 -5.22 7.75
C PHE A 305 -10.57 -6.09 8.53
N TYR A 306 -10.14 -7.25 9.04
CA TYR A 306 -10.90 -8.10 9.97
C TYR A 306 -12.32 -8.48 9.50
N ASN A 307 -12.45 -9.00 8.27
CA ASN A 307 -13.67 -9.68 7.84
C ASN A 307 -13.60 -11.20 8.09
N LEU A 308 -13.58 -11.60 9.36
CA LEU A 308 -13.49 -13.02 9.70
C LEU A 308 -14.87 -13.70 9.86
N GLY A 309 -15.91 -13.21 9.17
CA GLY A 309 -17.24 -13.85 9.19
C GLY A 309 -18.25 -13.47 8.11
N GLY A 310 -17.86 -12.96 6.93
CA GLY A 310 -18.87 -12.52 5.95
C GLY A 310 -19.48 -11.15 6.28
N ASN A 311 -18.61 -10.26 6.73
CA ASN A 311 -18.63 -8.80 6.92
C ASN A 311 -19.65 -8.27 7.93
N GLY A 312 -19.21 -7.38 8.83
CA GLY A 312 -20.00 -6.26 9.40
C GLY A 312 -21.29 -6.55 10.20
N TYR A 313 -21.74 -7.81 10.29
CA TYR A 313 -22.63 -8.44 11.27
C TYR A 313 -23.96 -7.73 11.61
N GLY A 314 -25.07 -8.34 11.23
CA GLY A 314 -26.37 -8.11 11.88
C GLY A 314 -26.36 -8.58 13.34
N ASN A 315 -25.97 -7.69 14.25
CA ASN A 315 -26.27 -7.61 15.70
C ASN A 315 -25.39 -8.35 16.76
N ALA A 316 -24.09 -8.64 16.56
CA ALA A 316 -23.48 -9.80 17.27
C ALA A 316 -22.11 -9.62 18.01
N VAL A 317 -22.04 -8.88 19.13
CA VAL A 317 -21.02 -9.16 20.17
C VAL A 317 -21.69 -9.44 21.51
N SER A 318 -21.93 -10.73 21.78
CA SER A 318 -22.16 -11.25 23.14
C SER A 318 -21.06 -12.22 23.60
N VAL A 319 -20.08 -12.54 22.74
CA VAL A 319 -18.97 -13.43 23.10
C VAL A 319 -17.63 -12.89 22.57
N ASN A 320 -16.70 -12.73 23.51
CA ASN A 320 -15.34 -12.25 23.30
C ASN A 320 -14.51 -13.30 22.50
N PRO A 321 -13.89 -12.93 21.36
CA PRO A 321 -13.11 -13.86 20.53
C PRO A 321 -11.82 -14.39 21.20
N PHE A 322 -11.42 -13.83 22.34
CA PHE A 322 -10.23 -14.19 23.11
C PHE A 322 -10.52 -15.19 24.24
N LEU A 323 -11.75 -15.68 24.38
CA LEU A 323 -12.11 -16.68 25.38
C LEU A 323 -11.46 -18.04 25.07
N ASN A 324 -10.85 -18.67 26.07
CA ASN A 324 -10.28 -20.02 26.05
C ASN A 324 -9.08 -20.27 25.10
N GLN A 325 -8.38 -19.22 24.67
CA GLN A 325 -7.15 -19.37 23.89
C GLN A 325 -5.91 -19.68 24.77
N PRO A 326 -4.92 -20.44 24.28
CA PRO A 326 -3.70 -20.74 25.03
C PRO A 326 -2.86 -19.48 25.29
N LYS A 327 -1.96 -19.52 26.29
CA LYS A 327 -1.06 -18.39 26.61
C LYS A 327 -0.24 -17.92 25.41
N THR A 328 0.10 -18.82 24.48
CA THR A 328 0.80 -18.51 23.23
C THR A 328 0.01 -17.55 22.34
N PHE A 329 -1.33 -17.62 22.33
CA PHE A 329 -2.20 -16.73 21.55
C PHE A 329 -2.09 -15.26 21.99
N PHE A 330 -1.90 -15.01 23.29
CA PHE A 330 -1.66 -13.66 23.82
C PHE A 330 -0.23 -13.17 23.56
N GLN A 331 0.71 -14.08 23.30
CA GLN A 331 2.05 -13.72 22.82
C GLN A 331 2.03 -13.29 21.36
N LEU A 332 1.16 -13.89 20.52
CA LEU A 332 0.92 -13.45 19.13
C LEU A 332 0.29 -12.06 19.03
N ALA A 333 -0.44 -11.63 20.07
CA ALA A 333 -0.98 -10.28 20.16
C ALA A 333 0.08 -9.23 20.54
N ARG A 334 1.30 -9.63 20.92
CA ARG A 334 2.41 -8.71 21.20
C ARG A 334 3.20 -8.48 19.92
N TRP A 335 2.89 -7.38 19.25
CA TRP A 335 3.71 -6.86 18.17
C TRP A 335 4.93 -6.16 18.76
N PRO A 336 6.16 -6.64 18.52
CA PRO A 336 7.34 -5.91 18.95
C PRO A 336 7.45 -4.60 18.16
N GLU A 337 7.76 -3.50 18.87
CA GLU A 337 8.14 -2.26 18.20
C GLU A 337 9.48 -2.49 17.48
N TYR A 338 9.56 -2.03 16.24
CA TYR A 338 10.77 -2.11 15.44
C TYR A 338 11.78 -1.09 15.98
N THR A 339 12.95 -1.57 16.44
CA THR A 339 14.02 -0.71 16.96
C THR A 339 15.34 -1.02 16.27
N LEU A 340 16.28 -0.08 16.28
CA LEU A 340 17.60 -0.29 15.66
C LEU A 340 18.44 -1.38 16.36
N ASP A 341 18.18 -1.62 17.65
CA ASP A 341 18.86 -2.66 18.44
C ASP A 341 18.19 -4.04 18.33
N ASP A 342 16.92 -4.08 17.89
CA ASP A 342 16.11 -5.29 17.77
C ASP A 342 15.15 -5.15 16.58
N LEU A 343 15.67 -5.48 15.39
CA LEU A 343 14.95 -5.39 14.11
C LEU A 343 13.93 -6.53 14.01
N GLN A 344 12.80 -6.42 14.70
CA GLN A 344 11.78 -7.47 14.73
C GLN A 344 10.61 -7.21 13.79
N ASN A 345 10.12 -8.28 13.19
CA ASN A 345 8.95 -8.32 12.35
C ASN A 345 7.97 -9.36 12.89
N ILE A 346 6.66 -9.11 12.75
CA ILE A 346 5.67 -10.18 12.93
C ILE A 346 5.38 -10.82 11.58
N VAL A 347 5.47 -12.13 11.50
CA VAL A 347 5.14 -12.91 10.30
C VAL A 347 3.79 -13.57 10.50
N PHE A 348 2.88 -13.40 9.54
CA PHE A 348 1.63 -14.16 9.48
C PHE A 348 1.84 -15.36 8.57
N ASP A 349 1.85 -16.58 9.15
CA ASP A 349 2.04 -17.82 8.41
C ASP A 349 1.10 -18.89 8.98
N VAL A 350 0.21 -19.42 8.13
CA VAL A 350 -0.77 -20.43 8.54
C VAL A 350 -0.22 -21.86 8.51
N ASN A 351 1.00 -22.05 7.98
CA ASN A 351 1.62 -23.36 7.84
C ASN A 351 2.55 -23.72 9.00
N VAL A 352 2.80 -22.78 9.92
CA VAL A 352 3.53 -23.06 11.16
C VAL A 352 2.55 -23.38 12.30
N THR A 353 3.05 -23.90 13.42
CA THR A 353 2.20 -24.35 14.54
C THR A 353 1.35 -23.25 15.17
N ASP A 354 1.70 -21.99 14.92
CA ASP A 354 1.05 -20.78 15.41
C ASP A 354 0.61 -19.91 14.21
N LEU A 355 -0.48 -19.15 14.32
CA LEU A 355 -1.01 -18.31 13.22
C LEU A 355 -0.08 -17.14 12.81
N ALA A 356 0.88 -16.80 13.69
CA ALA A 356 1.89 -15.79 13.46
C ALA A 356 3.13 -16.12 14.31
N PHE A 357 4.26 -15.47 14.04
CA PHE A 357 5.44 -15.54 14.89
C PHE A 357 6.31 -14.29 14.75
N ILE A 358 7.22 -14.06 15.70
CA ILE A 358 8.21 -12.97 15.61
C ILE A 358 9.47 -13.52 14.95
N GLU A 359 10.02 -12.78 13.98
CA GLU A 359 11.31 -13.07 13.40
C GLU A 359 12.20 -11.82 13.31
N PRO A 360 13.54 -11.99 13.25
CA PRO A 360 14.42 -10.91 12.88
C PRO A 360 14.20 -10.48 11.41
N ASP A 361 14.01 -9.18 11.17
CA ASP A 361 13.87 -8.57 9.85
C ASP A 361 15.22 -8.44 9.12
N ILE A 362 15.91 -9.57 8.95
CA ILE A 362 17.27 -9.64 8.40
C ILE A 362 17.37 -10.52 7.16
N TYR A 363 16.23 -11.01 6.64
CA TYR A 363 16.23 -11.75 5.38
C TYR A 363 16.81 -10.87 4.27
N ARG A 364 17.67 -11.47 3.42
CA ARG A 364 18.36 -10.82 2.29
C ARG A 364 19.00 -9.48 2.68
N ALA A 365 19.53 -9.36 3.91
CA ALA A 365 20.03 -8.11 4.48
C ALA A 365 20.98 -7.33 3.57
N GLU A 366 21.99 -8.00 3.00
CA GLU A 366 22.97 -7.34 2.12
C GLU A 366 22.32 -6.81 0.83
N ALA A 367 21.41 -7.58 0.23
CA ALA A 367 20.71 -7.20 -0.99
C ALA A 367 19.79 -5.99 -0.77
N ILE A 368 19.00 -6.03 0.31
CA ILE A 368 18.10 -4.94 0.68
C ILE A 368 18.86 -3.69 1.10
N ALA A 369 19.95 -3.82 1.87
CA ALA A 369 20.80 -2.69 2.24
C ALA A 369 21.42 -2.02 1.00
N PHE A 370 21.86 -2.81 0.03
CA PHE A 370 22.38 -2.29 -1.24
C PHE A 370 21.31 -1.54 -2.03
N LEU A 371 20.09 -2.07 -2.13
CA LEU A 371 18.96 -1.39 -2.78
C LEU A 371 18.62 -0.05 -2.10
N ASN A 372 18.59 -0.02 -0.77
CA ASN A 372 18.35 1.21 -0.01
C ASN A 372 19.44 2.25 -0.24
N ALA A 373 20.71 1.83 -0.32
CA ALA A 373 21.82 2.72 -0.64
C ALA A 373 21.71 3.32 -2.04
N LEU A 374 21.25 2.54 -3.03
CA LEU A 374 21.01 3.05 -4.38
C LEU A 374 19.89 4.11 -4.40
N ALA A 375 18.82 3.89 -3.65
CA ALA A 375 17.70 4.84 -3.56
C ALA A 375 18.05 6.14 -2.83
N ALA A 376 18.99 6.09 -1.88
CA ALA A 376 19.48 7.29 -1.19
C ALA A 376 20.50 8.09 -2.02
N ALA A 377 21.08 7.51 -3.07
CA ALA A 377 22.08 8.13 -3.93
C ALA A 377 21.52 8.64 -5.27
N SER A 378 20.27 8.32 -5.58
CA SER A 378 19.52 8.76 -6.77
C SER A 378 18.75 10.04 -6.49
#